data_AF-A0A3D3R2E0-F1
#
_entry.id   AF-A0A3D3R2E0-F1
#
_cell.length_a   1.000
_cell.length_b   1.000
_cell.length_c   1.000
_cell.angle_alpha   90.00
_cell.angle_beta   90.00
_cell.angle_gamma   90.00
#
_symmetry.space_group_name_H-M   'P 1'
#
loop_
_entity.id
_entity.type
_entity.pdbx_description
1 polymer ?
#
loop_
_entity_poly.entity_id
_entity_poly.type
_entity_poly.pdbx_seq_one_letter_code
_entity_poly.pdbx_strand_id
1 'polypeptide(L)' 'FNQEHPPTYSSPPVITSLAYSPDGKILAVAGFHEVILHAADGDQILARLIGKSQRIESVQFSPDGKSLAVTGGTPAERG' A
#
# COMPACT_ATOMS: atom_id res chain seq x y z
N PHE A 1 12.42 -6.22 3.38
CA PHE A 1 11.12 -6.91 3.56
C PHE A 1 10.74 -7.61 2.28
N ASN A 2 10.02 -8.71 2.36
CA ASN A 2 9.43 -9.42 1.22
C ASN A 2 8.15 -10.16 1.66
N GLN A 3 7.49 -10.85 0.74
CA GLN A 3 6.20 -11.51 1.01
C GLN A 3 6.26 -12.60 2.10
N GLU A 4 7.41 -13.26 2.24
CA GLU A 4 7.63 -14.30 3.27
C GLU A 4 8.00 -13.68 4.64
N HIS A 5 8.68 -12.54 4.62
CA HIS A 5 9.17 -11.79 5.78
C HIS A 5 8.68 -10.35 5.66
N PRO A 6 7.37 -10.13 5.90
CA PRO A 6 6.79 -8.82 5.74
C PRO A 6 7.27 -7.86 6.83
N PRO A 7 7.13 -6.54 6.63
CA PRO A 7 7.47 -5.59 7.69
C PRO A 7 6.57 -5.81 8.92
N THR A 8 7.20 -5.73 10.08
CA THR A 8 6.57 -5.70 11.40
C THR A 8 6.69 -4.30 11.97
N TYR A 9 5.58 -3.78 12.48
CA TYR A 9 5.54 -2.46 13.11
C TYR A 9 5.19 -2.62 14.58
N SER A 10 5.92 -1.92 15.46
CA SER A 10 5.61 -1.85 16.89
C SER A 10 4.42 -0.95 17.22
N SER A 11 4.02 -0.09 16.27
CA SER A 11 2.84 0.76 16.30
C SER A 11 2.21 0.82 14.90
N PRO A 12 0.92 1.17 14.75
CA PRO A 12 0.32 1.36 13.43
C PRO A 12 1.17 2.31 12.57
N PRO A 13 1.54 1.92 11.34
CA PRO A 13 2.33 2.79 10.47
C PRO A 13 1.51 4.01 10.05
N VAL A 14 2.19 5.12 9.79
CA VAL A 14 1.56 6.30 9.18
C VAL A 14 1.04 5.91 7.79
N ILE A 15 -0.27 6.08 7.60
CA ILE A 15 -0.92 5.91 6.30
C ILE A 15 -0.77 7.21 5.53
N THR A 16 -0.25 7.10 4.31
CA THR A 16 0.02 8.25 3.43
C THR A 16 -0.99 8.36 2.31
N SER A 17 -1.59 7.24 1.87
CA SER A 17 -2.54 7.22 0.76
C SER A 17 -3.53 6.07 0.89
N LEU A 18 -4.73 6.30 0.37
CA LEU A 18 -5.83 5.33 0.28
C LEU A 18 -6.45 5.41 -1.12
N ALA A 19 -6.88 4.27 -1.67
CA ALA A 19 -7.65 4.24 -2.92
C ALA A 19 -8.62 3.06 -2.95
N TYR A 20 -9.86 3.28 -3.37
CA TYR A 20 -10.78 2.20 -3.70
C TYR A 20 -10.57 1.74 -5.14
N SER A 21 -10.75 0.45 -5.40
CA SER A 21 -10.88 -0.07 -6.76
C SER A 21 -12.13 0.52 -7.43
N PRO A 22 -12.16 0.65 -8.76
CA PRO A 22 -13.32 1.23 -9.47
C PRO A 22 -14.63 0.47 -9.26
N ASP A 23 -14.55 -0.85 -9.03
CA ASP A 23 -15.71 -1.70 -8.71
C ASP A 23 -16.10 -1.66 -7.23
N GLY A 24 -15.35 -0.93 -6.40
CA GLY A 24 -15.61 -0.73 -4.98
C GLY A 24 -15.34 -1.96 -4.11
N LYS A 25 -14.72 -3.02 -4.62
CA LYS A 25 -14.52 -4.27 -3.88
C LYS A 25 -13.22 -4.33 -3.08
N ILE A 26 -12.23 -3.51 -3.44
CA ILE A 26 -10.90 -3.52 -2.83
C ILE A 26 -10.56 -2.12 -2.34
N LEU A 27 -10.04 -2.03 -1.12
CA LEU A 27 -9.41 -0.84 -0.56
C LEU A 27 -7.90 -1.06 -0.51
N ALA A 28 -7.13 -0.21 -1.20
CA ALA A 28 -5.69 -0.14 -1.08
C ALA A 28 -5.29 0.86 0.00
N VAL A 29 -4.47 0.41 0.95
CA VAL A 29 -3.95 1.21 2.06
C VAL A 29 -2.44 1.26 1.98
N ALA A 30 -1.86 2.45 1.83
CA ALA A 30 -0.42 2.62 1.64
C ALA A 30 0.21 3.50 2.72
N GLY A 31 1.47 3.20 3.06
CA GLY A 31 2.25 3.95 4.03
C GLY A 31 3.74 3.81 3.76
N PHE A 32 4.40 2.91 4.48
CA PHE A 32 5.84 2.67 4.35
C PHE A 32 6.16 1.67 3.23
N HIS A 33 6.68 0.50 3.60
CA HIS A 33 7.28 -0.46 2.67
C HIS A 33 6.28 -1.28 1.88
N GLU A 34 4.98 -0.98 2.01
CA GLU A 34 3.94 -1.82 1.43
C GLU A 34 2.62 -1.08 1.19
N VAL A 35 1.84 -1.70 0.31
CA VAL A 35 0.40 -1.46 0.18
C VAL A 35 -0.34 -2.70 0.67
N ILE A 36 -1.29 -2.51 1.58
CA ILE A 36 -2.19 -3.58 2.04
C ILE A 36 -3.49 -3.46 1.25
N LEU A 37 -3.95 -4.56 0.68
CA LEU A 37 -5.25 -4.64 0.01
C LEU A 37 -6.25 -5.27 0.98
N HIS A 38 -7.35 -4.57 1.24
CA HIS A 38 -8.47 -5.03 2.05
C HIS A 38 -9.68 -5.28 1.15
N ALA A 39 -10.52 -6.25 1.54
CA ALA A 39 -11.88 -6.31 1.02
C ALA A 39 -12.64 -5.06 1.49
N ALA A 40 -13.44 -4.43 0.63
CA ALA A 40 -14.14 -3.19 0.98
C ALA A 40 -15.36 -3.41 1.89
N ASP A 41 -15.87 -4.64 1.95
CA ASP A 41 -17.05 -5.04 2.71
C ASP A 41 -16.74 -5.50 4.15
N GLY A 42 -15.46 -5.54 4.53
CA GLY A 42 -15.01 -5.96 5.86
C GLY A 42 -13.52 -5.66 6.10
N ASP A 43 -12.94 -6.25 7.15
CA ASP A 43 -11.53 -6.02 7.50
C ASP A 43 -10.60 -7.17 7.06
N GLN A 44 -10.98 -7.88 5.99
CA GLN A 44 -10.19 -8.97 5.47
C GLN A 44 -9.02 -8.43 4.64
N ILE A 45 -7.80 -8.76 5.04
CA ILE A 45 -6.60 -8.53 4.23
C ILE A 45 -6.59 -9.56 3.08
N LEU A 46 -6.61 -9.06 1.85
CA LEU A 46 -6.56 -9.84 0.61
C LEU A 46 -5.11 -10.09 0.16
N ALA A 47 -4.26 -9.06 0.27
CA ALA A 47 -2.86 -9.16 -0.14
C ALA A 47 -1.98 -8.08 0.51
N ARG A 48 -0.67 -8.32 0.53
CA ARG A 48 0.36 -7.33 0.87
C ARG A 48 1.30 -7.19 -0.31
N LEU A 49 1.37 -5.98 -0.87
CA LEU A 49 2.27 -5.63 -1.95
C LEU A 49 3.50 -4.97 -1.35
N ILE A 50 4.57 -5.74 -1.19
CA ILE A 50 5.79 -5.27 -0.51
C ILE A 50 6.75 -4.69 -1.53
N GLY A 51 7.03 -3.39 -1.35
CA GLY A 51 7.91 -2.61 -2.19
C GLY A 51 9.26 -2.34 -1.52
N LYS A 52 10.16 -1.73 -2.30
CA LYS A 52 11.49 -1.29 -1.82
C LYS A 52 11.51 0.16 -1.33
N SER A 53 10.44 0.94 -1.58
CA SER A 53 10.38 2.32 -1.12
C SER A 53 10.34 2.38 0.40
N GLN A 54 11.02 3.37 0.99
CA GLN A 54 10.89 3.63 2.42
C GLN A 54 9.56 4.32 2.75
N ARG A 55 9.02 5.11 1.82
CA ARG A 55 7.70 5.74 1.94
C ARG A 55 6.98 5.69 0.62
N ILE A 56 5.78 5.13 0.62
CA ILE A 56 4.83 5.27 -0.48
C ILE A 56 4.09 6.59 -0.27
N GLU A 57 3.94 7.36 -1.33
CA GLU A 57 3.34 8.69 -1.27
C GLU A 57 1.97 8.73 -1.96
N SER A 58 1.74 7.85 -2.93
CA SER A 58 0.47 7.78 -3.64
C SER A 58 0.19 6.37 -4.15
N VAL A 59 -1.10 6.03 -4.16
CA VAL A 59 -1.63 4.84 -4.81
C VAL A 59 -2.89 5.18 -5.62
N GLN A 60 -3.04 4.55 -6.78
CA GLN A 60 -4.17 4.80 -7.69
C GLN A 60 -4.49 3.55 -8.49
N PHE A 61 -5.75 3.10 -8.45
CA PHE A 61 -6.19 2.00 -9.29
C PHE A 61 -6.36 2.46 -10.73
N SER A 62 -6.01 1.61 -11.68
CA SER A 62 -6.38 1.84 -13.08
C SER A 62 -7.91 1.91 -13.22
N PRO A 63 -8.46 2.66 -14.19
CA PRO A 63 -9.90 2.76 -14.39
C PRO A 63 -10.59 1.41 -14.65
N ASP A 64 -9.87 0.43 -15.19
CA ASP A 64 -10.36 -0.93 -15.40
C ASP A 64 -10.19 -1.85 -14.17
N GLY A 65 -9.59 -1.35 -13.08
CA GLY A 65 -9.38 -2.06 -11.81
C GLY A 65 -8.32 -3.16 -11.84
N LYS A 66 -7.64 -3.39 -12.97
CA LYS A 66 -6.69 -4.51 -13.13
C LYS A 66 -5.29 -4.22 -12.62
N SER A 67 -4.97 -2.95 -12.39
CA SER A 67 -3.64 -2.52 -11.99
C SER A 67 -3.71 -1.48 -10.89
N LEU A 68 -2.65 -1.41 -10.08
CA LEU A 68 -2.47 -0.41 -9.04
C LEU A 68 -1.13 0.29 -9.29
N ALA A 69 -1.18 1.57 -9.60
CA ALA A 69 0.01 2.41 -9.65
C ALA A 69 0.42 2.77 -8.21
N VAL A 70 1.71 2.66 -7.93
CA VAL A 70 2.29 2.97 -6.62
C VAL A 70 3.51 3.84 -6.85
N THR A 71 3.56 5.01 -6.21
CA THR A 71 4.72 5.90 -6.28
C THR A 71 5.21 6.21 -4.88
N GLY A 72 6.53 6.28 -4.73
CA GLY A 72 7.15 6.54 -3.46
C GLY A 72 8.64 6.81 -3.65
N GLY A 73 9.23 7.46 -2.66
CA GLY A 73 10.65 7.78 -2.65
C GLY A 73 11.26 7.50 -1.29
N THR A 74 12.57 7.36 -1.28
CA THR A 74 13.34 7.55 -0.06
C THR A 74 13.36 9.05 0.21
N PRO A 75 13.06 9.52 1.43
CA PRO A 75 13.37 10.89 1.81
C PRO A 75 14.83 11.19 1.45
N ALA A 76 15.13 12.38 0.93
CA ALA A 76 16.51 12.75 0.65
C ALA A 76 17.33 12.62 1.94
N GLU A 77 18.20 11.62 2.01
CA GLU A 77 19.20 11.52 3.07
C GLU A 77 20.20 12.64 2.79
N ARG A 78 20.04 13.77 3.50
CA ARG A 78 21.12 14.76 3.59
C ARG A 78 22.21 14.14 4.45
N GLY A 79 23.22 13.58 3.79
CA GLY A 79 24.57 13.44 4.37
C GLY A 79 25.29 14.77 4.34
#